data_AF-A0A1Y4UG86-F1
#
_entry.id   AF-A0A1Y4UG86-F1
#
_cell.length_a   1.000
_cell.length_b   1.000
_cell.length_c   1.000
_cell.angle_alpha   90.00
_cell.angle_beta   90.00
_cell.angle_gamma   90.00
#
_symmetry.space_group_name_H-M   'P 1'
#
loop_
_entity.id
_entity.type
_entity.pdbx_description
1 polymer ?
#
loop_
_entity_poly.entity_id
_entity_poly.type
_entity_poly.pdbx_seq_one_letter_code
_entity_poly.pdbx_strand_id
1 'polypeptide(L)' 'MTERKYNRILWCDLTPNGWSVCFETPNGALFNRLYVGYSKTEAMRRARTERPRDDAIVNRPPPRPRRHKR' A
#
# COMPACT_ATOMS: atom_id res chain seq x y z
N MET A 1 16.15 -2.51 -15.07
CA MET A 1 14.71 -2.76 -14.92
C MET A 1 14.07 -1.44 -14.54
N THR A 2 13.14 -0.92 -15.35
CA THR A 2 12.42 0.33 -15.05
C THR A 2 11.53 0.12 -13.82
N GLU A 3 11.90 0.75 -12.71
CA GLU A 3 11.14 0.75 -11.47
C GLU A 3 9.75 1.38 -11.74
N ARG A 4 8.68 0.61 -11.51
CA ARG A 4 7.32 1.11 -11.75
C ARG A 4 7.03 2.23 -10.75
N LYS A 5 6.46 3.35 -11.19
CA LYS A 5 6.10 4.46 -10.28
C LYS A 5 4.80 4.21 -9.48
N TYR A 6 3.97 3.29 -9.96
CA TYR A 6 2.63 3.02 -9.41
C TYR A 6 2.42 1.52 -9.19
N ASN A 7 1.50 1.19 -8.28
CA ASN A 7 1.10 -0.19 -8.07
C ASN A 7 0.32 -0.70 -9.27
N ARG A 8 0.58 -1.95 -9.63
CA ARG A 8 -0.16 -2.67 -10.67
C ARG A 8 -1.37 -3.34 -10.05
N ILE A 9 -2.56 -2.92 -10.45
CA ILE A 9 -3.81 -3.59 -10.07
C ILE A 9 -3.84 -4.96 -10.76
N LEU A 10 -4.07 -6.02 -10.00
CA LEU A 10 -4.23 -7.38 -10.51
C LEU A 10 -5.70 -7.73 -10.70
N TRP A 11 -6.52 -7.41 -9.71
CA TRP A 11 -7.96 -7.62 -9.77
C TRP A 11 -8.71 -6.64 -8.83
N CYS A 12 -9.99 -6.45 -9.10
CA CYS A 12 -10.87 -5.52 -8.40
C CYS A 12 -12.30 -6.06 -8.45
N ASP A 13 -12.76 -6.63 -7.33
CA ASP A 13 -14.06 -7.28 -7.22
C ASP A 13 -14.96 -6.56 -6.21
N LEU A 14 -16.26 -6.57 -6.50
CA LEU A 14 -17.27 -6.05 -5.59
C LEU A 14 -17.61 -7.13 -4.56
N THR A 15 -17.50 -6.77 -3.29
CA THR A 15 -17.91 -7.58 -2.13
C THR A 15 -19.09 -6.90 -1.44
N PRO A 16 -19.84 -7.62 -0.57
CA PRO A 16 -20.96 -7.04 0.18
C PRO A 16 -20.57 -5.80 1.01
N ASN A 17 -19.30 -5.70 1.41
CA ASN A 17 -18.80 -4.63 2.26
C ASN A 17 -18.08 -3.52 1.48
N GLY A 18 -17.82 -3.69 0.18
CA GLY A 18 -17.08 -2.71 -0.62
C GLY A 18 -16.23 -3.33 -1.73
N TRP A 19 -15.23 -2.62 -2.21
CA TRP A 19 -14.37 -3.09 -3.30
C TRP A 19 -13.10 -3.77 -2.77
N SER A 20 -12.95 -5.06 -3.03
CA SER A 20 -11.72 -5.80 -2.76
C SER A 20 -10.77 -5.63 -3.93
N VAL A 21 -9.60 -5.06 -3.69
CA VAL A 21 -8.62 -4.75 -4.73
C VAL A 21 -7.28 -5.36 -4.35
N CYS A 22 -6.74 -6.17 -5.25
CA CYS A 22 -5.41 -6.70 -5.13
C CYS A 22 -4.45 -5.98 -6.07
N PHE A 23 -3.29 -5.62 -5.57
CA PHE A 23 -2.27 -4.92 -6.32
C PHE A 23 -0.86 -5.35 -5.96
N GLU A 24 0.00 -5.30 -6.96
CA GLU A 24 1.43 -5.55 -6.87
C GLU A 24 2.14 -4.19 -6.79
N THR A 25 2.98 -4.01 -5.78
CA THR A 25 3.82 -2.83 -5.62
C THR A 25 5.00 -2.84 -6.60
N PRO A 26 5.64 -1.69 -6.84
CA PRO A 26 6.89 -1.62 -7.61
C PRO A 26 7.99 -2.54 -7.11
N ASN A 27 8.00 -2.83 -5.80
CA ASN A 27 8.95 -3.71 -5.13
C ASN A 27 8.60 -5.21 -5.31
N GLY A 28 7.53 -5.54 -6.05
CA GLY A 28 7.06 -6.90 -6.26
C GLY A 28 6.23 -7.48 -5.11
N ALA A 29 5.95 -6.70 -4.06
CA ALA A 29 5.11 -7.14 -2.95
C ALA A 29 3.63 -7.05 -3.31
N LEU A 30 2.87 -8.09 -2.97
CA LEU A 30 1.44 -8.23 -3.25
C LEU A 30 0.61 -7.83 -2.04
N PHE A 31 -0.41 -7.01 -2.25
CA PHE A 31 -1.34 -6.57 -1.22
C PHE A 31 -2.78 -6.75 -1.68
N ASN A 32 -3.64 -7.14 -0.74
CA ASN A 32 -5.08 -7.14 -0.92
C ASN A 32 -5.70 -6.15 0.07
N ARG A 33 -6.57 -5.26 -0.42
CA ARG A 33 -7.22 -4.24 0.40
C ARG A 33 -8.71 -4.13 0.09
N LEU A 34 -9.50 -3.97 1.15
CA LEU A 34 -10.93 -3.72 1.06
C LEU A 34 -11.23 -2.22 1.21
N TYR A 35 -11.86 -1.63 0.20
CA TYR A 35 -12.31 -0.25 0.17
C TYR A 35 -13.81 -0.17 0.43
N VAL A 36 -14.18 0.08 1.68
CA VAL A 36 -15.57 0.27 2.14
C VAL A 36 -16.03 1.71 1.87
N GLY A 37 -17.22 1.88 1.29
CA GLY A 37 -17.82 3.21 1.07
C GLY A 37 -17.23 4.01 -0.09
N TYR A 38 -16.40 3.40 -0.93
CA TYR A 38 -15.82 4.03 -2.12
C TYR A 38 -16.48 3.52 -3.40
N SER A 39 -16.51 4.37 -4.43
CA SER A 39 -16.81 3.92 -5.79
C SER A 39 -15.68 3.04 -6.35
N LYS A 40 -15.97 2.24 -7.39
CA LYS A 40 -14.96 1.39 -8.05
C LYS A 40 -13.75 2.19 -8.50
N THR A 41 -13.99 3.35 -9.10
CA THR A 41 -12.96 4.26 -9.63
C THR A 41 -12.08 4.82 -8.52
N GLU A 42 -12.67 5.18 -7.38
CA GLU A 42 -11.91 5.65 -6.22
C GLU A 42 -11.09 4.54 -5.57
N ALA A 43 -11.65 3.33 -5.44
CA ALA A 43 -10.94 2.17 -4.92
C ALA A 43 -9.71 1.85 -5.77
N MET A 44 -9.87 1.79 -7.11
CA MET A 44 -8.76 1.58 -8.03
C MET A 44 -7.72 2.72 -7.99
N ARG A 45 -8.17 3.98 -7.92
CA ARG A 45 -7.27 5.14 -7.83
C ARG A 45 -6.42 5.06 -6.57
N ARG A 46 -7.05 4.77 -5.42
CA ARG A 46 -6.35 4.64 -4.14
C ARG A 46 -5.35 3.50 -4.17
N ALA A 47 -5.76 2.31 -4.62
CA ALA A 47 -4.90 1.14 -4.74
C ALA A 47 -3.65 1.39 -5.61
N ARG A 48 -3.75 2.18 -6.69
CA ARG A 48 -2.60 2.56 -7.54
C ARG A 48 -1.58 3.45 -6.85
N THR A 49 -2.05 4.35 -5.99
CA THR A 49 -1.22 5.35 -5.29
C THR A 49 -0.82 4.92 -3.88
N GLU A 50 -1.37 3.82 -3.40
CA GLU A 50 -1.19 3.42 -2.03
C GLU A 50 0.23 2.96 -1.76
N ARG A 51 0.88 3.57 -0.79
CA ARG A 51 2.14 3.05 -0.28
C ARG A 51 1.77 2.12 0.87
N PRO A 52 1.98 0.80 0.73
CA PRO A 52 1.69 -0.12 1.82
C PRO A 52 2.47 0.34 3.04
N ARG A 53 1.75 0.48 4.15
CA ARG A 53 2.34 0.95 5.40
C ARG A 53 3.29 -0.09 6.01
N ASP A 54 3.35 -1.30 5.44
CA ASP A 54 4.17 -2.42 5.90
C ASP A 54 5.67 -2.24 5.68
N ASP A 55 6.10 -1.28 4.84
CA ASP A 55 7.50 -0.80 4.85
C ASP A 55 7.90 -0.18 6.21
N ALA A 56 6.94 0.07 7.12
CA ALA A 56 7.21 0.50 8.50
C ALA A 56 7.33 -0.67 9.50
N ILE A 57 6.90 -1.89 9.15
CA ILE A 57 6.96 -3.07 10.02
C ILE A 57 8.24 -3.89 9.79
N VAL A 58 8.99 -3.61 8.71
CA VAL A 58 10.33 -4.18 8.51
C VAL A 58 11.34 -3.47 9.41
N ASN A 59 11.49 -3.94 10.64
CA ASN A 59 12.66 -3.76 11.52
C ASN A 59 13.38 -2.40 11.41
N ARG A 60 12.67 -1.27 11.54
CA ARG A 60 13.38 0.00 11.74
C ARG A 60 14.06 -0.08 13.10
N PRO A 61 15.41 -0.01 13.19
CA PRO A 61 16.05 0.05 14.48
C PRO A 61 15.49 1.26 15.24
N PRO A 62 15.29 1.16 16.56
CA PRO A 62 14.77 2.26 17.34
C PRO A 62 15.63 3.51 17.09
N PRO A 63 15.02 4.70 16.98
CA PRO A 63 15.77 5.93 16.76
C PRO A 63 16.83 6.07 17.85
N ARG A 64 18.11 6.16 17.45
CA ARG A 64 19.22 6.32 18.41
C ARG A 64 18.92 7.51 19.32
N PRO A 65 19.01 7.36 20.66
CA PRO A 65 18.84 8.48 21.55
C PRO A 65 19.84 9.58 21.18
N ARG A 66 19.32 10.78 20.92
CA ARG A 66 20.15 11.97 20.70
C ARG A 66 20.91 12.23 22.00
N ARG A 67 22.21 11.95 22.00
CA ARG A 67 23.12 12.32 23.08
C ARG A 67 23.14 13.85 23.15
N HIS A 68 22.41 14.42 24.09
CA HIS A 68 22.58 15.82 24.45
C HIS A 68 24.03 16.00 24.94
N LYS A 69 24.86 16.64 24.11
CA LYS A 69 26.13 17.18 24.59
C LYS A 69 25.78 18.36 25.50
N ARG A 70 26.04 18.18 26.80
CA ARG A 70 26.31 19.30 27.70
C ARG A 70 27.73 19.79 27.46
#